data_AF-A0A4U0FG94-F1
#
_entry.id   AF-A0A4U0FG94-F1
#
_cell.length_a   1.000
_cell.length_b   1.000
_cell.length_c   1.000
_cell.angle_alpha   90.00
_cell.angle_beta   90.00
_cell.angle_gamma   90.00
#
_symmetry.space_group_name_H-M   'P 1'
#
loop_
_entity.id
_entity.type
_entity.pdbx_description
1 polymer ?
#
loop_
_entity_poly.entity_id
_entity_poly.type
_entity_poly.pdbx_seq_one_letter_code
_entity_poly.pdbx_strand_id
1 'polypeptide(L)'
;MWRPLILFSLIGLLLVGCGSIKTFQGRVYSIKDGVFIVDCSDEINKGKGKNVNSLGYLCQVKLTNNTKYLDENGTTLKITDFPLESNVKLVLVQSENIKKVEKGKQLNLVARKVILLNK
;
A
#
# COMPACT_ATOMS: atom_id res chain seq x y z
N MET A 1 -12.86 -48.46 3.21
CA MET A 1 -11.58 -47.73 3.30
C MET A 1 -11.42 -46.89 2.04
N TRP A 2 -10.89 -45.66 2.19
CA TRP A 2 -10.63 -44.65 1.16
C TRP A 2 -11.83 -44.10 0.39
N ARG A 3 -12.38 -42.97 0.86
CA ARG A 3 -12.78 -41.82 0.00
C ARG A 3 -12.95 -40.49 0.79
N PRO A 4 -12.06 -40.06 1.72
CA PRO A 4 -12.09 -38.66 2.17
C PRO A 4 -11.15 -37.84 1.27
N LEU A 5 -11.44 -37.75 -0.03
CA LEU A 5 -10.63 -36.94 -0.97
C LEU A 5 -11.42 -35.82 -1.65
N ILE A 6 -12.70 -35.67 -1.28
CA ILE A 6 -13.57 -34.61 -1.81
C ILE A 6 -13.73 -33.46 -0.79
N LEU A 7 -13.33 -33.66 0.47
CA LEU A 7 -13.62 -32.72 1.56
C LEU A 7 -12.63 -31.54 1.69
N PHE A 8 -11.48 -31.57 1.00
CA PHE A 8 -10.44 -30.53 1.17
C PHE A 8 -10.38 -29.47 0.07
N SER A 9 -11.21 -29.56 -0.98
CA SER A 9 -11.13 -28.64 -2.13
C SER A 9 -11.99 -27.36 -1.99
N LEU A 10 -12.89 -27.30 -1.00
CA LEU A 10 -13.87 -26.19 -0.89
C LEU A 10 -13.50 -25.05 0.08
N ILE A 11 -12.36 -25.13 0.78
CA ILE A 11 -12.00 -24.15 1.83
C ILE A 11 -11.11 -22.99 1.32
N GLY A 12 -10.64 -23.03 0.07
CA GLY A 12 -9.66 -22.07 -0.44
C GLY A 12 -10.18 -20.69 -0.89
N LEU A 13 -11.50 -20.46 -0.99
CA LEU A 13 -12.03 -19.27 -1.66
C LEU A 13 -12.41 -18.07 -0.76
N LEU A 14 -12.12 -18.11 0.54
CA LEU A 14 -12.58 -17.06 1.47
C LEU A 14 -11.60 -15.89 1.72
N LEU A 15 -10.68 -15.61 0.80
CA LEU A 15 -9.85 -14.40 0.87
C LEU A 15 -10.34 -13.33 -0.11
N VAL A 16 -11.65 -13.09 -0.15
CA VAL A 16 -12.20 -11.86 -0.76
C VAL A 16 -11.92 -10.72 0.22
N GLY A 17 -10.74 -10.10 0.05
CA GLY A 17 -10.27 -9.01 0.90
C GLY A 17 -11.28 -7.87 0.98
N CYS A 18 -11.89 -7.74 2.16
CA CYS A 18 -12.76 -6.64 2.53
C CYS A 18 -12.02 -5.30 2.37
N GLY A 19 -12.73 -4.28 1.87
CA GLY A 19 -12.20 -3.14 1.11
C GLY A 19 -11.28 -2.11 1.80
N SER A 20 -10.72 -2.40 2.98
CA SER A 20 -9.80 -1.48 3.68
C SER A 20 -8.38 -2.03 3.69
N ILE A 21 -7.39 -1.18 3.38
CA ILE A 21 -5.98 -1.54 3.36
C ILE A 21 -5.26 -0.92 4.56
N LYS A 22 -4.39 -1.71 5.18
CA LYS A 22 -3.49 -1.23 6.26
C LYS A 22 -2.04 -1.08 5.78
N THR A 23 -1.74 -1.74 4.66
CA THR A 23 -0.40 -1.81 4.09
C THR A 23 -0.51 -1.86 2.59
N PHE A 24 0.35 -1.13 1.90
CA PHE A 24 0.48 -1.21 0.45
C PHE A 24 1.89 -0.83 0.04
N GLN A 25 2.25 -1.16 -1.20
CA GLN A 25 3.50 -0.76 -1.82
C GLN A 25 3.22 0.29 -2.88
N GLY A 26 4.15 1.19 -3.07
CA GLY A 26 4.03 2.25 -4.07
C GLY A 26 5.38 2.87 -4.37
N ARG A 27 5.47 3.54 -5.52
CA ARG A 27 6.67 4.25 -5.92
C ARG A 27 6.63 5.69 -5.42
N VAL A 28 7.73 6.19 -4.86
CA VAL A 28 7.83 7.58 -4.38
C VAL A 28 7.92 8.52 -5.57
N TYR A 29 6.94 9.41 -5.71
CA TYR A 29 6.92 10.47 -6.72
C TYR A 29 7.50 11.78 -6.18
N SER A 30 7.18 12.13 -4.93
CA SER A 30 7.69 13.33 -4.28
C SER A 30 7.61 13.24 -2.76
N ILE A 31 8.48 13.98 -2.07
CA ILE A 31 8.47 14.15 -0.61
C ILE A 31 8.53 15.64 -0.34
N LYS A 32 7.44 16.24 0.14
CA LYS A 32 7.36 17.68 0.46
C LYS A 32 6.44 17.92 1.65
N ASP A 33 6.79 18.89 2.49
CA ASP A 33 5.95 19.38 3.59
C ASP A 33 5.38 18.29 4.51
N GLY A 34 6.18 17.26 4.81
CA GLY A 34 5.76 16.13 5.65
C GLY A 34 4.76 15.19 4.95
N VAL A 35 4.67 15.21 3.63
CA VAL A 35 3.81 14.34 2.83
C VAL A 35 4.66 13.53 1.84
N PHE A 36 4.44 12.23 1.82
CA PHE A 36 4.90 11.33 0.76
C PHE A 36 3.82 11.24 -0.31
N ILE A 37 4.17 11.64 -1.54
CA ILE A 37 3.33 11.41 -2.71
C ILE A 37 3.82 10.10 -3.33
N VAL A 38 2.97 9.08 -3.30
CA VAL A 38 3.30 7.75 -3.83
C VAL A 38 2.31 7.31 -4.90
N ASP A 39 2.79 6.57 -5.89
CA ASP A 39 1.92 5.87 -6.83
C ASP A 39 1.25 4.70 -6.12
N CYS A 40 -0.09 4.75 -6.03
CA CYS A 40 -0.94 3.73 -5.45
C CYS A 40 -1.88 3.10 -6.48
N SER A 41 -1.59 3.29 -7.78
CA SER A 41 -2.41 2.79 -8.89
C SER A 41 -2.58 1.28 -8.82
N ASP A 42 -1.50 0.53 -8.50
CA ASP A 42 -1.55 -0.92 -8.35
C ASP A 42 -2.53 -1.37 -7.26
N GLU A 43 -2.51 -0.71 -6.10
CA GLU A 43 -3.38 -1.08 -4.99
C GLU A 43 -4.84 -0.65 -5.22
N ILE A 44 -5.08 0.50 -5.86
CA ILE A 44 -6.44 0.97 -6.22
C ILE A 44 -7.07 0.09 -7.31
N ASN A 45 -6.27 -0.37 -8.27
CA ASN A 45 -6.71 -1.22 -9.36
C ASN A 45 -6.70 -2.70 -9.01
N LYS A 46 -6.21 -3.07 -7.83
CA LYS A 46 -6.18 -4.46 -7.37
C LYS A 46 -7.57 -5.11 -7.36
N GLY A 47 -7.72 -6.11 -8.21
CA GLY A 47 -8.98 -6.85 -8.40
C GLY A 47 -9.96 -6.20 -9.38
N LYS A 48 -9.62 -5.04 -9.97
CA LYS A 48 -10.32 -4.50 -11.14
C LYS A 48 -9.68 -5.17 -12.39
N GLY A 49 -10.49 -5.66 -13.32
CA GLY A 49 -10.03 -6.38 -14.52
C GLY A 49 -9.18 -5.52 -15.47
N LYS A 50 -8.82 -6.03 -16.66
CA LYS A 50 -7.86 -5.37 -17.59
C LYS A 50 -8.27 -3.99 -18.13
N ASN A 51 -9.48 -3.49 -17.84
CA ASN A 51 -10.03 -2.22 -18.36
C ASN A 51 -10.13 -1.12 -17.29
N VAL A 52 -9.08 -0.93 -16.48
CA VAL A 52 -8.99 0.21 -15.56
C VAL A 52 -7.94 1.20 -16.03
N ASN A 53 -8.26 2.50 -15.94
CA ASN A 53 -7.30 3.58 -16.09
C ASN A 53 -6.20 3.42 -15.04
N SER A 54 -5.09 2.80 -15.42
CA SER A 54 -3.94 2.46 -14.58
C SER A 54 -2.97 3.63 -14.39
N LEU A 55 -3.23 4.77 -15.01
CA LEU A 55 -2.32 5.90 -15.01
C LEU A 55 -2.72 6.94 -13.96
N GLY A 56 -1.89 7.05 -12.91
CA GLY A 56 -1.73 8.29 -12.16
C GLY A 56 -2.54 8.44 -10.87
N TYR A 57 -2.88 7.35 -10.17
CA TYR A 57 -3.38 7.51 -8.81
C TYR A 57 -2.22 7.80 -7.86
N LEU A 58 -2.03 9.08 -7.56
CA LEU A 58 -1.09 9.53 -6.55
C LEU A 58 -1.79 9.63 -5.19
N CYS A 59 -1.30 8.86 -4.23
CA CYS A 59 -1.73 8.89 -2.85
C CYS A 59 -0.84 9.85 -2.04
N GLN A 60 -1.47 10.80 -1.35
CA GLN A 60 -0.79 11.65 -0.37
C GLN A 60 -0.80 10.95 0.98
N VAL A 61 0.39 10.70 1.51
CA VAL A 61 0.58 10.00 2.78
C VAL A 61 1.25 10.93 3.76
N LYS A 62 0.51 11.34 4.78
CA LYS A 62 0.98 12.22 5.84
C LYS A 62 1.99 11.50 6.72
N LEU A 63 3.11 12.16 6.94
CA LEU A 63 4.11 11.78 7.92
C LEU A 63 3.84 12.54 9.21
N THR A 64 4.16 11.90 10.33
CA THR A 64 4.04 12.47 11.67
C THR A 64 5.33 12.24 12.42
N ASN A 65 5.51 12.88 13.57
CA ASN A 65 6.66 12.64 14.45
C ASN A 65 6.76 11.17 14.92
N ASN A 66 5.67 10.41 14.83
CA ASN A 66 5.60 9.00 15.20
C ASN A 66 5.85 8.05 14.02
N THR A 67 6.02 8.59 12.81
CA THR A 67 6.28 7.78 11.62
C THR A 67 7.70 7.24 11.67
N LYS A 68 7.85 5.91 11.59
CA LYS A 68 9.17 5.26 11.55
C LYS A 68 9.61 5.08 10.11
N TYR A 69 10.86 5.42 9.83
CA TYR A 69 11.51 5.23 8.54
C TYR A 69 12.49 4.06 8.66
N LEU A 70 12.33 3.03 7.83
CA LEU A 70 13.08 1.80 7.93
C LEU A 70 13.56 1.31 6.55
N ASP A 71 14.59 0.48 6.51
CA ASP A 71 14.87 -0.41 5.39
C ASP A 71 14.18 -1.78 5.59
N GLU A 72 14.36 -2.71 4.65
CA GLU A 72 13.83 -4.08 4.75
C GLU A 72 14.39 -4.91 5.90
N ASN A 73 15.59 -4.57 6.37
CA ASN A 73 16.26 -5.22 7.51
C ASN A 73 15.80 -4.66 8.86
N GLY A 74 14.98 -3.60 8.86
CA GLY A 74 14.54 -2.90 10.06
C GLY A 74 15.54 -1.86 10.58
N THR A 75 16.58 -1.53 9.81
CA THR A 75 17.50 -0.43 10.08
C THR A 75 16.73 0.88 10.03
N THR A 76 16.95 1.78 11.00
CA THR A 76 16.31 3.09 11.00
C THR A 76 16.98 4.01 9.97
N LEU A 77 16.15 4.61 9.11
CA LEU A 77 16.55 5.58 8.10
C LEU A 77 16.11 6.99 8.49
N LYS A 78 16.63 7.98 7.77
CA LYS A 78 16.13 9.35 7.75
C LYS A 78 15.26 9.54 6.51
N ILE A 79 14.40 10.56 6.55
CA ILE A 79 13.56 10.93 5.40
C ILE A 79 14.36 11.23 4.13
N THR A 80 15.59 11.75 4.29
CA THR A 80 16.53 12.06 3.21
C THR A 80 17.09 10.83 2.52
N ASP A 81 16.97 9.65 3.13
CA ASP A 81 17.51 8.40 2.61
C ASP A 81 16.53 7.71 1.64
N PHE A 82 15.38 8.33 1.35
CA PHE A 82 14.37 7.84 0.41
C PHE A 82 14.52 8.55 -0.94
N PRO A 83 15.18 7.93 -1.94
CA PRO A 83 15.29 8.53 -3.25
C PRO A 83 13.92 8.59 -3.95
N LEU A 84 13.75 9.58 -4.82
CA LEU A 84 12.62 9.60 -5.75
C LEU A 84 12.65 8.35 -6.62
N GLU A 85 11.50 7.92 -7.10
CA GLU A 85 11.29 6.69 -7.87
C GLU A 85 11.63 5.38 -7.13
N SER A 86 11.99 5.43 -5.83
CA SER A 86 12.15 4.24 -5.02
C SER A 86 10.82 3.57 -4.70
N ASN A 87 10.84 2.25 -4.53
CA ASN A 87 9.68 1.51 -4.06
C ASN A 87 9.68 1.53 -2.53
N VAL A 88 8.54 1.88 -1.96
CA VAL A 88 8.34 1.86 -0.51
C VAL A 88 7.15 1.00 -0.15
N LYS A 89 7.24 0.32 0.99
CA LYS A 89 6.10 -0.28 1.66
C LYS A 89 5.63 0.65 2.76
N LEU A 90 4.37 1.04 2.68
CA LEU A 90 3.72 1.91 3.64
C LEU A 90 2.86 1.10 4.59
N VAL A 91 3.02 1.33 5.88
CA VAL A 91 2.15 0.81 6.94
C VAL A 91 1.35 1.99 7.47
N LEU A 92 0.04 1.95 7.32
CA LEU A 92 -0.85 3.03 7.76
C LEU A 92 -1.15 2.91 9.27
N VAL A 93 -1.45 4.06 9.89
CA VAL A 93 -1.89 4.12 11.29
C VAL A 93 -3.25 3.42 11.44
N GLN A 94 -4.17 3.70 10.52
CA GLN A 94 -5.52 3.13 10.43
C GLN A 94 -5.72 2.46 9.07
N SER A 95 -6.62 1.48 9.01
CA SER A 95 -6.97 0.83 7.74
C SER A 95 -7.89 1.74 6.94
N GLU A 96 -7.56 2.00 5.68
CA GLU A 96 -8.28 2.97 4.83
C GLU A 96 -8.83 2.31 3.56
N ASN A 97 -10.05 2.65 3.16
CA ASN A 97 -10.61 2.14 1.91
C ASN A 97 -10.18 3.02 0.74
N ILE A 98 -9.06 2.65 0.12
CA ILE A 98 -8.52 3.40 -1.01
C ILE A 98 -9.21 3.10 -2.34
N LYS A 99 -10.02 2.03 -2.41
CA LYS A 99 -10.67 1.61 -3.66
C LYS A 99 -11.84 2.50 -4.08
N LYS A 100 -12.40 3.25 -3.13
CA LYS A 100 -13.48 4.24 -3.32
C LYS A 100 -12.97 5.65 -3.64
N VAL A 101 -11.67 5.82 -3.91
CA VAL A 101 -11.16 7.13 -4.33
C VAL A 101 -11.65 7.43 -5.73
N GLU A 102 -12.63 8.32 -5.79
CA GLU A 102 -12.96 9.04 -7.02
C GLU A 102 -11.77 9.94 -7.38
N LYS A 103 -11.48 10.05 -8.68
CA LYS A 103 -10.37 10.85 -9.21
C LYS A 103 -10.48 12.28 -8.67
N GLY A 104 -9.54 12.70 -7.82
CA GLY A 104 -9.51 14.03 -7.19
C GLY A 104 -9.88 14.08 -5.70
N LYS A 105 -10.35 12.98 -5.09
CA LYS A 105 -10.62 12.94 -3.64
C LYS A 105 -9.34 12.62 -2.87
N GLN A 106 -8.93 13.50 -1.96
CA GLN A 106 -7.83 13.22 -1.03
C GLN A 106 -8.26 12.21 0.02
N LEU A 107 -7.45 11.18 0.21
CA LEU A 107 -7.55 10.27 1.35
C LEU A 107 -6.72 10.78 2.51
N ASN A 108 -7.18 10.56 3.74
CA ASN A 108 -6.40 10.85 4.93
C ASN A 108 -5.46 9.67 5.27
N LEU A 109 -4.49 9.40 4.41
CA LEU A 109 -3.51 8.34 4.68
C LEU A 109 -2.45 8.87 5.63
N VAL A 110 -2.29 8.23 6.79
CA VAL A 110 -1.24 8.58 7.77
C VAL A 110 -0.30 7.39 7.93
N ALA A 111 0.99 7.60 7.72
CA ALA A 111 1.99 6.53 7.82
C ALA A 111 2.38 6.29 9.28
N ARG A 112 2.26 5.03 9.72
CA ARG A 112 2.94 4.51 10.91
C ARG A 112 4.39 4.14 10.59
N LYS A 113 4.62 3.50 9.43
CA LYS A 113 5.96 3.15 8.95
C LYS A 113 6.08 3.39 7.46
N VAL A 114 7.26 3.85 7.04
CA VAL A 114 7.70 3.87 5.65
C VAL A 114 8.93 2.97 5.57
N ILE A 115 8.86 1.93 4.74
CA ILE A 115 9.92 0.94 4.59
C ILE A 115 10.46 1.07 3.17
N LEU A 116 11.73 1.42 3.01
CA LEU A 116 12.42 1.42 1.72
C LEU A 116 12.64 -0.02 1.28
N LEU A 117 12.20 -0.36 0.06
CA LEU A 117 12.39 -1.68 -0.53
C LEU A 117 13.62 -1.65 -1.44
N ASN A 118 14.59 -2.52 -1.17
CA ASN A 118 15.69 -2.74 -2.09
C ASN A 118 15.21 -3.68 -3.19
N LYS A 119 15.62 -3.40 -4.43
CA LYS A 119 15.37 -4.28 -5.57
C LYS A 119 16.36 -5.43 -5.59
#